data_AF-A0A9N9IYK4-F1
#
_entry.id   AF-A0A9N9IYK4-F1
#
_cell.length_a   1.000
_cell.length_b   1.000
_cell.length_c   1.000
_cell.angle_alpha   90.00
_cell.angle_beta   90.00
_cell.angle_gamma   90.00
#
_symmetry.space_group_name_H-M   'P 1'
#
loop_
_entity.id
_entity.type
_entity.pdbx_description
1 polymer ?
#
loop_
_entity_poly.entity_id
_entity_poly.type
_entity_poly.pdbx_seq_one_letter_code
_entity_poly.pdbx_strand_id
1 'polypeptide(L)'
;MVENGSSCNFSKLVDFPENNLPFTYSWLIRDFQELYAKMKRGESVYSETFGSPASSPPFHQHNTFVSNHFKWKLKLYPRGFLEDTYISLYLLPEIAKLETQRGLKSRSSSYQFDIFSLDDVEIRGSYVLKKLECMQKCIRHDFKLDILREKGLDKFCKLDQIFPDNDKTRKIDLVIRVQFADIPKDVIDIIDIQPSGNRVYDDLLFSPSLEKYLRNEAFSDVTFTFNC
;
A
#
# COMPACT_ATOMS: atom_id res chain seq x y z
N MET A 1 5.67 24.14 -18.85
CA MET A 1 4.61 23.25 -19.35
C MET A 1 3.84 22.76 -18.14
N VAL A 2 2.55 23.09 -18.05
CA VAL A 2 1.69 22.78 -16.92
C VAL A 2 1.14 21.37 -17.14
N GLU A 3 1.63 20.38 -16.40
CA GLU A 3 1.00 19.05 -16.37
C GLU A 3 -0.31 19.17 -15.60
N ASN A 4 -1.42 19.15 -16.33
CA ASN A 4 -2.77 19.02 -15.78
C ASN A 4 -2.82 17.79 -14.87
N GLY A 5 -3.03 18.04 -13.57
CA GLY A 5 -3.26 17.03 -12.55
C GLY A 5 -4.47 16.19 -12.93
N SER A 6 -4.22 15.00 -13.45
CA SER A 6 -5.25 14.00 -13.69
C SER A 6 -5.69 13.45 -12.34
N SER A 7 -6.89 13.84 -11.88
CA SER A 7 -7.48 13.25 -10.68
C SER A 7 -7.69 11.75 -10.90
N CYS A 8 -7.19 10.92 -9.97
CA CYS A 8 -7.69 9.56 -9.84
C CYS A 8 -9.12 9.70 -9.28
N ASN A 9 -10.12 9.24 -10.02
CA ASN A 9 -11.52 9.28 -9.58
C ASN A 9 -11.76 8.22 -8.48
N PHE A 10 -11.24 8.46 -7.28
CA PHE A 10 -11.62 7.69 -6.09
C PHE A 10 -13.02 8.09 -5.59
N SER A 11 -13.51 9.29 -5.98
CA SER A 11 -14.83 9.83 -5.63
C SER A 11 -15.98 9.33 -6.50
N LYS A 12 -15.73 8.77 -7.69
CA LYS A 12 -16.77 8.09 -8.50
C LYS A 12 -17.05 6.65 -8.04
N LEU A 13 -16.32 6.14 -7.05
CA LEU A 13 -16.58 4.84 -6.42
C LEU A 13 -17.68 4.94 -5.34
N VAL A 14 -18.19 6.13 -5.05
CA VAL A 14 -19.27 6.37 -4.07
C VAL A 14 -20.66 6.15 -4.69
N ASP A 15 -20.79 6.17 -6.02
CA ASP A 15 -22.05 5.92 -6.74
C ASP A 15 -22.18 4.47 -7.26
N PHE A 16 -21.23 3.60 -6.92
CA PHE A 16 -21.37 2.16 -7.10
C PHE A 16 -21.91 1.56 -5.80
N PRO A 17 -22.73 0.49 -5.85
CA PRO A 17 -23.13 -0.22 -4.64
C PRO A 17 -21.88 -0.49 -3.79
N GLU A 18 -22.02 -0.39 -2.46
CA GLU A 18 -21.00 -0.32 -1.38
C GLU A 18 -19.83 -1.35 -1.42
N ASN A 19 -19.63 -2.11 -2.50
CA ASN A 19 -18.76 -3.27 -2.61
C ASN A 19 -17.52 -3.10 -3.52
N ASN A 20 -17.28 -1.95 -4.17
CA ASN A 20 -16.09 -1.73 -5.02
C ASN A 20 -15.04 -0.84 -4.35
N LEU A 21 -14.53 -1.28 -3.20
CA LEU A 21 -13.43 -0.57 -2.53
C LEU A 21 -12.11 -0.74 -3.30
N PRO A 22 -11.37 0.35 -3.57
CA PRO A 22 -10.05 0.27 -4.20
C PRO A 22 -9.12 -0.61 -3.36
N PHE A 23 -8.39 -1.52 -4.01
CA PHE A 23 -7.42 -2.35 -3.32
C PHE A 23 -6.41 -1.44 -2.60
N THR A 24 -6.25 -1.66 -1.29
CA THR A 24 -5.42 -0.84 -0.43
C THR A 24 -4.44 -1.71 0.33
N TYR A 25 -3.16 -1.35 0.28
CA TYR A 25 -2.13 -1.93 1.15
C TYR A 25 -1.66 -0.90 2.17
N SER A 26 -1.46 -1.33 3.41
CA SER A 26 -0.94 -0.49 4.50
C SER A 26 0.37 -1.08 5.03
N TRP A 27 1.37 -0.22 5.21
CA TRP A 27 2.67 -0.55 5.79
C TRP A 27 2.90 0.26 7.06
N LEU A 28 2.98 -0.42 8.20
CA LEU A 28 3.32 0.16 9.48
C LEU A 28 4.84 0.23 9.64
N ILE A 29 5.34 1.41 9.95
CA ILE A 29 6.73 1.69 10.30
C ILE A 29 6.73 2.17 11.75
N ARG A 30 7.18 1.30 12.65
CA ARG A 30 7.36 1.64 14.05
C ARG A 30 8.64 2.42 14.26
N ASP A 31 8.62 3.30 15.25
CA ASP A 31 9.77 4.06 15.71
C ASP A 31 10.50 4.75 14.55
N PHE A 32 9.75 5.46 13.71
CA PHE A 32 10.28 6.09 12.49
C PHE A 32 11.43 7.06 12.80
N GLN A 33 11.45 7.70 13.96
CA GLN A 33 12.56 8.52 14.44
C GLN A 33 13.89 7.75 14.49
N GLU A 34 13.87 6.48 14.89
CA GLU A 34 15.07 5.66 14.93
C GLU A 34 15.53 5.28 13.53
N LEU A 35 14.58 4.90 12.68
CA LEU A 35 14.86 4.60 11.27
C LEU A 35 15.49 5.83 10.60
N TYR A 36 14.90 7.01 10.81
CA TYR A 36 15.42 8.27 10.32
C TYR A 36 16.82 8.57 10.86
N ALA A 37 17.09 8.33 12.14
CA ALA A 37 18.39 8.55 12.76
C ALA A 37 19.48 7.62 12.20
N LYS A 38 19.14 6.34 11.96
CA LYS A 38 20.07 5.31 11.47
C LYS A 38 20.41 5.47 9.98
N MET A 39 19.48 6.00 9.18
CA MET A 39 19.66 6.10 7.72
C MET A 39 20.31 7.39 7.26
N LYS A 40 21.04 7.31 6.14
CA LYS A 40 21.57 8.45 5.38
C LYS A 40 20.68 8.81 4.21
N ARG A 41 20.87 10.01 3.64
CA ARG A 41 20.18 10.41 2.40
C ARG A 41 20.51 9.42 1.29
N GLY A 42 19.49 9.02 0.53
CA GLY A 42 19.63 8.03 -0.55
C GLY A 42 19.65 6.58 -0.09
N GLU A 43 19.62 6.30 1.22
CA GLU A 43 19.34 4.95 1.72
C GLU A 43 17.83 4.71 1.78
N SER A 44 17.42 3.46 1.53
CA SER A 44 16.00 3.09 1.44
C SER A 44 15.68 1.81 2.20
N VAL A 45 14.45 1.72 2.69
CA VAL A 45 13.82 0.50 3.19
C VAL A 45 12.72 0.03 2.24
N TYR A 46 12.42 -1.26 2.29
CA TYR A 46 11.32 -1.87 1.54
C TYR A 46 10.24 -2.36 2.48
N SER A 47 8.99 -2.31 2.02
CA SER A 47 7.91 -3.06 2.65
C SER A 47 8.02 -4.56 2.34
N GLU A 48 7.20 -5.34 3.03
CA GLU A 48 6.87 -6.69 2.58
C GLU A 48 6.25 -6.68 1.17
N THR A 49 6.36 -7.82 0.48
CA THR A 49 5.68 -8.02 -0.79
C THR A 49 4.18 -8.14 -0.57
N PHE A 50 3.39 -7.44 -1.38
CA PHE A 50 1.93 -7.55 -1.37
C PHE A 50 1.37 -7.76 -2.78
N GLY A 51 0.20 -8.38 -2.88
CA GLY A 51 -0.49 -8.59 -4.16
C GLY A 51 -1.55 -7.52 -4.39
N SER A 52 -1.68 -6.99 -5.60
CA SER A 52 -2.90 -6.28 -6.03
C SER A 52 -3.66 -7.14 -7.04
N PRO A 53 -4.99 -6.94 -7.19
CA PRO A 53 -5.73 -7.46 -8.33
C PRO A 53 -5.04 -7.03 -9.63
N ALA A 54 -4.87 -7.95 -10.58
CA ALA A 54 -4.42 -7.60 -11.92
C ALA A 54 -5.62 -7.26 -12.79
N SER A 55 -5.53 -6.17 -13.56
CA SER A 55 -6.57 -5.74 -14.49
C SER A 55 -6.68 -6.61 -15.74
N SER A 56 -5.81 -7.63 -15.91
CA SER A 56 -5.88 -8.57 -17.03
C SER A 56 -6.88 -9.68 -16.73
N PRO A 57 -7.74 -10.08 -17.70
CA PRO A 57 -8.75 -11.10 -17.47
C PRO A 57 -8.13 -12.38 -16.90
N PRO A 58 -8.82 -13.08 -15.97
CA PRO A 58 -8.39 -14.39 -15.51
C PRO A 58 -8.27 -15.31 -16.71
N PHE A 59 -7.10 -15.92 -16.90
CA PHE A 59 -6.89 -16.85 -18.01
C PHE A 59 -7.37 -18.24 -17.60
N HIS A 60 -8.28 -18.84 -18.38
CA HIS A 60 -8.64 -20.24 -18.22
C HIS A 60 -7.47 -21.14 -18.66
N GLN A 61 -6.82 -21.80 -17.71
CA GLN A 61 -6.05 -23.01 -17.96
C GLN A 61 -6.68 -24.15 -17.17
N HIS A 62 -7.04 -25.24 -17.86
CA HIS A 62 -7.38 -26.55 -17.27
C HIS A 62 -8.15 -26.51 -15.93
N ASN A 63 -9.39 -26.02 -15.91
CA ASN A 63 -10.29 -26.06 -14.75
C ASN A 63 -9.73 -25.48 -13.42
N THR A 64 -8.64 -24.71 -13.46
CA THR A 64 -8.04 -24.09 -12.27
C THR A 64 -8.05 -22.57 -12.43
N PHE A 65 -8.80 -21.91 -11.54
CA PHE A 65 -8.87 -20.46 -11.46
C PHE A 65 -7.56 -19.95 -10.85
N VAL A 66 -6.61 -19.49 -11.68
CA VAL A 66 -5.38 -18.87 -11.18
C VAL A 66 -5.66 -17.37 -11.07
N SER A 67 -5.78 -16.85 -9.85
CA SER A 67 -5.94 -15.42 -9.64
C SER A 67 -4.69 -14.69 -10.15
N ASN A 68 -4.83 -13.86 -11.18
CA ASN A 68 -3.75 -12.98 -11.62
C ASN A 68 -3.60 -11.87 -10.58
N HIS A 69 -2.63 -12.02 -9.67
CA HIS A 69 -2.24 -10.96 -8.75
C HIS A 69 -0.88 -10.41 -9.14
N PHE A 70 -0.78 -9.10 -9.32
CA PHE A 70 0.51 -8.44 -9.48
C PHE A 70 1.15 -8.27 -8.12
N LYS A 71 2.44 -8.61 -8.01
CA LYS A 71 3.20 -8.47 -6.77
C LYS A 71 3.93 -7.13 -6.73
N TRP A 72 3.91 -6.48 -5.59
CA TRP A 72 4.48 -5.15 -5.40
C TRP A 72 5.26 -5.04 -4.11
N LYS A 73 6.16 -4.06 -4.06
CA LYS A 73 6.78 -3.55 -2.83
C LYS A 73 6.69 -2.03 -2.80
N LEU A 74 6.62 -1.47 -1.61
CA LEU A 74 6.92 -0.06 -1.39
C LEU A 74 8.41 0.09 -1.10
N LYS A 75 8.98 1.20 -1.56
CA LYS A 75 10.33 1.63 -1.23
C LYS A 75 10.29 3.04 -0.69
N LEU A 76 10.75 3.21 0.54
CA LEU A 76 10.79 4.48 1.24
C LEU A 76 12.23 4.92 1.43
N TYR A 77 12.48 6.21 1.18
CA TYR A 77 13.70 6.91 1.56
C TYR A 77 13.37 7.86 2.71
N PRO A 78 13.69 7.50 3.98
CA PRO A 78 13.34 8.31 5.15
C PRO A 78 14.00 9.69 5.18
N ARG A 79 15.16 9.83 4.52
CA ARG A 79 15.88 11.11 4.36
C ARG A 79 15.84 11.62 2.92
N GLY A 80 14.86 11.16 2.16
CA GLY A 80 14.69 11.49 0.76
C GLY A 80 15.78 10.94 -0.15
N PHE A 81 15.46 10.92 -1.44
CA PHE A 81 16.38 10.51 -2.49
C PHE A 81 17.15 11.71 -3.07
N LEU A 82 16.43 12.74 -3.51
CA LEU A 82 17.00 13.95 -4.11
C LEU A 82 17.21 15.08 -3.08
N GLU A 83 16.26 15.25 -2.16
CA GLU A 83 16.24 16.33 -1.16
C GLU A 83 16.01 15.75 0.23
N ASP A 84 16.74 16.26 1.23
CA ASP A 84 16.73 15.77 2.61
C ASP A 84 15.65 16.37 3.50
N THR A 85 14.86 17.30 2.96
CA THR A 85 13.71 17.92 3.61
C THR A 85 12.40 17.15 3.41
N TYR A 86 12.43 16.11 2.57
CA TYR A 86 11.29 15.26 2.26
C TYR A 86 11.61 13.79 2.50
N ILE A 87 10.58 12.99 2.74
CA ILE A 87 10.63 11.56 2.47
C ILE A 87 10.27 11.31 1.00
N SER A 88 10.89 10.30 0.39
CA SER A 88 10.56 9.84 -0.96
C SER A 88 9.92 8.46 -0.91
N LEU A 89 8.90 8.22 -1.74
CA LEU A 89 8.14 6.96 -1.72
C LEU A 89 7.84 6.47 -3.13
N TYR A 90 8.08 5.19 -3.36
CA TYR A 90 7.92 4.54 -4.66
C TYR A 90 7.22 3.19 -4.56
N LEU A 91 6.52 2.84 -5.63
CA LEU A 91 5.96 1.52 -5.87
C LEU A 91 6.89 0.76 -6.83
N LEU A 92 7.20 -0.48 -6.47
CA LEU A 92 8.08 -1.36 -7.22
C LEU A 92 7.33 -2.60 -7.69
N PRO A 93 7.47 -2.97 -8.96
CA PRO A 93 6.98 -4.24 -9.43
C PRO A 93 7.90 -5.39 -8.99
N GLU A 94 7.34 -6.46 -8.43
CA GLU A 94 8.01 -7.75 -8.31
C GLU A 94 7.49 -8.71 -9.38
N ILE A 95 8.41 -9.36 -10.11
CA ILE A 95 8.07 -10.29 -11.20
C ILE A 95 7.88 -11.67 -10.61
N ALA A 96 6.68 -12.22 -10.73
CA ALA A 96 6.41 -13.60 -10.41
C ALA A 96 6.96 -14.51 -11.53
N LYS A 97 7.49 -15.70 -11.18
CA LYS A 97 8.00 -16.69 -12.14
C LYS A 97 7.02 -17.00 -13.28
N LEU A 98 5.72 -17.00 -12.98
CA LEU A 98 4.64 -17.23 -13.94
C LEU A 98 4.52 -16.10 -14.98
N GLU A 99 4.76 -14.84 -14.59
CA GLU A 99 4.72 -13.69 -15.50
C GLU A 99 5.85 -13.80 -16.54
N THR A 100 7.05 -14.22 -16.11
CA THR A 100 8.19 -14.47 -17.00
C THR A 100 7.90 -15.60 -17.98
N GLN A 101 7.32 -16.71 -17.51
CA GLN A 101 6.96 -17.85 -18.35
C GLN A 101 5.91 -17.51 -19.41
N ARG A 102 5.08 -16.50 -19.15
CA ARG A 102 4.01 -16.04 -20.05
C ARG A 102 4.41 -14.85 -20.92
N GLY A 103 5.66 -14.41 -20.85
CA GLY A 103 6.20 -13.34 -21.71
C GLY A 103 5.61 -11.95 -21.43
N LEU A 104 5.09 -11.70 -20.22
CA LEU A 104 4.58 -10.38 -19.85
C LEU A 104 5.74 -9.36 -19.86
N LYS A 105 5.60 -8.30 -20.64
CA LYS A 105 6.66 -7.29 -20.82
C LYS A 105 6.44 -6.03 -19.98
N SER A 106 5.20 -5.67 -19.70
CA SER A 106 4.87 -4.53 -18.85
C SER A 106 3.53 -4.73 -18.13
N ARG A 107 3.31 -3.92 -17.08
CA ARG A 107 2.03 -3.80 -16.40
C ARG A 107 1.71 -2.36 -16.07
N SER A 108 0.51 -1.93 -16.44
CA SER A 108 0.02 -0.59 -16.13
C SER A 108 -0.76 -0.56 -14.83
N SER A 109 -0.54 0.48 -14.03
CA SER A 109 -1.25 0.67 -12.77
C SER A 109 -1.46 2.16 -12.46
N SER A 110 -2.64 2.47 -11.93
CA SER A 110 -3.00 3.77 -11.37
C SER A 110 -3.12 3.67 -9.85
N TYR A 111 -2.33 4.46 -9.12
CA TYR A 111 -2.32 4.42 -7.65
C TYR A 111 -2.06 5.78 -7.01
N GLN A 112 -2.34 5.89 -5.72
CA GLN A 112 -1.98 7.03 -4.87
C GLN A 112 -1.39 6.57 -3.54
N PHE A 113 -0.62 7.46 -2.91
CA PHE A 113 -0.08 7.25 -1.58
C PHE A 113 -0.74 8.17 -0.56
N ASP A 114 -0.95 7.64 0.64
CA ASP A 114 -1.30 8.38 1.84
C ASP A 114 -0.36 8.00 2.97
N ILE A 115 -0.19 8.88 3.95
CA ILE A 115 0.56 8.59 5.16
C ILE A 115 -0.14 9.17 6.38
N PHE A 116 -0.09 8.40 7.46
CA PHE A 116 -0.74 8.71 8.72
C PHE A 116 0.29 8.60 9.84
N SER A 117 0.23 9.49 10.82
CA SER A 117 0.88 9.27 12.11
C SER A 117 -0.07 8.55 13.05
N LEU A 118 0.48 7.63 13.82
CA LEU A 118 -0.18 7.04 14.99
C LEU A 118 0.19 7.90 16.20
N ASP A 119 -0.82 8.52 16.80
CA ASP A 119 -0.62 9.15 18.11
C ASP A 119 -0.77 8.07 19.21
N ASP A 120 0.10 8.13 20.23
CA ASP A 120 0.06 7.25 21.41
C ASP A 120 -1.19 7.50 22.31
N VAL A 121 -2.10 8.39 21.91
CA VAL A 121 -3.35 8.65 22.64
C VAL A 121 -4.37 7.56 22.30
N GLU A 122 -4.34 6.50 23.10
CA GLU A 122 -5.32 5.43 23.08
C GLU A 122 -6.67 5.95 23.59
N ILE A 123 -7.64 6.14 22.70
CA ILE A 123 -9.01 6.45 23.08
C ILE A 123 -9.83 5.17 22.99
N ARG A 124 -10.23 4.61 24.14
CA ARG A 124 -11.10 3.42 24.22
C ARG A 124 -10.56 2.19 23.47
N GLY A 125 -9.25 1.92 23.53
CA GLY A 125 -8.65 0.75 22.90
C GLY A 125 -8.40 0.88 21.39
N SER A 126 -8.46 2.11 20.84
CA SER A 126 -8.18 2.37 19.43
C SER A 126 -7.15 3.48 19.27
N TYR A 127 -6.16 3.24 18.41
CA TYR A 127 -5.17 4.24 18.02
C TYR A 127 -5.80 5.25 17.06
N VAL A 128 -5.55 6.54 17.32
CA VAL A 128 -6.01 7.61 16.42
C VAL A 128 -5.01 7.76 15.28
N LEU A 129 -5.44 7.44 14.05
CA LEU A 129 -4.69 7.72 12.84
C LEU A 129 -4.92 9.17 12.41
N LYS A 130 -3.87 9.97 12.45
CA LYS A 130 -3.87 11.34 11.92
C LYS A 130 -3.26 11.35 10.53
N LYS A 131 -4.06 11.68 9.51
CA LYS A 131 -3.56 11.84 8.14
C LYS A 131 -2.61 13.04 8.06
N LEU A 132 -1.45 12.87 7.45
CA LEU A 132 -0.49 13.95 7.23
C LEU A 132 -0.77 14.66 5.89
N GLU A 133 -0.52 15.97 5.84
CA GLU A 133 -0.74 16.77 4.63
C GLU A 133 0.46 16.66 3.67
N CYS A 134 0.54 15.52 2.99
CA CYS A 134 1.58 15.21 2.03
C CYS A 134 1.11 15.43 0.58
N MET A 135 2.01 15.28 -0.39
CA MET A 135 1.68 15.40 -1.80
C MET A 135 0.66 14.35 -2.22
N GLN A 136 -0.58 14.79 -2.48
CA GLN A 136 -1.62 13.95 -3.05
C GLN A 136 -1.53 13.99 -4.57
N LYS A 137 -0.92 12.95 -5.16
CA LYS A 137 -0.80 12.81 -6.61
C LYS A 137 -1.22 11.39 -7.02
N CYS A 138 -2.18 11.34 -7.94
CA CYS A 138 -2.49 10.14 -8.71
C CYS A 138 -1.34 9.83 -9.67
N ILE A 139 -0.78 8.64 -9.57
CA ILE A 139 0.33 8.18 -10.40
C ILE A 139 -0.21 7.09 -11.32
N ARG A 140 -0.14 7.34 -12.63
CA ARG A 140 -0.37 6.33 -13.65
C ARG A 140 0.95 5.95 -14.27
N HIS A 141 1.28 4.67 -14.28
CA HIS A 141 2.54 4.22 -14.83
C HIS A 141 2.45 2.83 -15.46
N ASP A 142 3.12 2.68 -16.61
CA ASP A 142 3.37 1.39 -17.23
C ASP A 142 4.75 0.89 -16.82
N PHE A 143 4.76 -0.08 -15.90
CA PHE A 143 5.97 -0.69 -15.37
C PHE A 143 6.49 -1.71 -16.37
N LYS A 144 7.61 -1.40 -17.02
CA LYS A 144 8.30 -2.37 -17.86
C LYS A 144 9.03 -3.39 -16.98
N LEU A 145 8.80 -4.68 -17.23
CA LEU A 145 9.34 -5.77 -16.41
C LEU A 145 10.75 -6.18 -16.84
N ASP A 146 11.20 -5.77 -18.02
CA ASP A 146 12.58 -5.96 -18.50
C ASP A 146 13.59 -5.08 -17.76
N ILE A 147 13.15 -3.93 -17.26
CA ILE A 147 13.94 -2.97 -16.50
C ILE A 147 13.12 -2.62 -15.27
N LEU A 148 13.34 -3.34 -14.16
CA LEU A 148 12.64 -3.17 -12.87
C LEU A 148 12.77 -1.74 -12.33
N ARG A 149 11.98 -0.82 -12.87
CA ARG A 149 11.98 0.59 -12.51
C ARG A 149 10.86 0.87 -11.53
N GLU A 150 11.25 1.45 -10.42
CA GLU A 150 10.34 2.03 -9.46
C GLU A 150 9.69 3.31 -10.02
N LYS A 151 8.46 3.57 -9.59
CA LYS A 151 7.80 4.84 -9.86
C LYS A 151 7.15 5.37 -8.60
N GLY A 152 7.23 6.67 -8.39
CA GLY A 152 6.84 7.28 -7.13
C GLY A 152 7.03 8.79 -7.12
N LEU A 153 7.25 9.31 -5.93
CA LEU A 153 7.36 10.73 -5.62
C LEU A 153 8.66 10.99 -4.85
N ASP A 154 9.59 11.72 -5.48
CA ASP A 154 10.84 12.13 -4.83
C ASP A 154 10.58 13.07 -3.63
N LYS A 155 9.53 13.91 -3.74
CA LYS A 155 9.10 14.86 -2.71
C LYS A 155 7.71 14.49 -2.20
N PHE A 156 7.57 13.30 -1.63
CA PHE A 156 6.26 12.79 -1.20
C PHE A 156 5.71 13.57 -0.01
N CYS A 157 6.46 13.64 1.09
CA CYS A 157 6.03 14.37 2.27
C CYS A 157 7.17 15.15 2.90
N LYS A 158 6.90 16.40 3.31
CA LYS A 158 7.87 17.21 4.05
C LYS A 158 8.10 16.60 5.43
N LEU A 159 9.35 16.63 5.89
CA LEU A 159 9.66 16.18 7.26
C LEU A 159 8.96 17.02 8.32
N ASP A 160 8.71 18.31 8.06
CA ASP A 160 7.98 19.19 8.99
C ASP A 160 6.51 18.75 9.18
N GLN A 161 5.94 17.95 8.28
CA GLN A 161 4.61 17.36 8.50
C GLN A 161 4.66 16.18 9.49
N ILE A 162 5.82 15.52 9.60
CA ILE A 162 6.06 14.38 10.49
C ILE A 162 6.60 14.86 11.85
N PHE A 163 7.49 15.85 11.81
CA PHE A 163 8.15 16.49 12.95
C PHE A 163 7.89 18.01 12.91
N PRO A 164 6.68 18.48 13.26
CA PRO A 164 6.30 19.89 13.17
C PRO A 164 7.15 20.81 14.04
N ASP A 165 7.59 20.31 15.19
CA ASP A 165 8.46 21.06 16.12
C ASP A 165 9.95 20.92 15.76
N ASN A 166 10.26 20.31 14.61
CA ASN A 166 11.61 19.95 14.16
C ASN A 166 12.39 19.02 15.13
N ASP A 167 11.72 18.48 16.16
CA ASP A 167 12.27 17.44 17.01
C ASP A 167 12.16 16.07 16.31
N LYS A 168 13.25 15.67 15.67
CA LYS A 168 13.39 14.39 14.96
C LYS A 168 13.70 13.22 15.88
N THR A 169 13.77 13.44 17.20
CA THR A 169 13.99 12.40 18.21
C THR A 169 12.68 11.94 18.85
N ARG A 170 11.60 12.72 18.67
CA ARG A 170 10.25 12.39 19.13
C ARG A 170 9.79 11.05 18.57
N LYS A 171 9.31 10.17 19.45
CA LYS A 171 8.73 8.89 19.05
C LYS A 171 7.54 9.10 18.12
N ILE A 172 7.54 8.42 16.98
CA ILE A 172 6.44 8.46 16.03
C ILE A 172 6.38 7.18 15.20
N ASP A 173 5.19 6.61 15.14
CA ASP A 173 4.87 5.50 14.23
C ASP A 173 4.14 6.05 13.01
N LEU A 174 4.51 5.55 11.83
CA LEU A 174 3.93 5.96 10.56
C LEU A 174 3.21 4.79 9.89
N VAL A 175 2.04 5.05 9.33
CA VAL A 175 1.34 4.13 8.45
C VAL A 175 1.33 4.70 7.05
N ILE A 176 2.03 4.05 6.12
CA ILE A 176 2.00 4.39 4.71
C ILE A 176 0.93 3.53 4.03
N ARG A 177 0.06 4.15 3.25
CA ARG A 177 -0.96 3.46 2.44
C ARG A 177 -0.74 3.69 0.97
N VAL A 178 -0.93 2.64 0.18
CA VAL A 178 -1.07 2.74 -1.27
C VAL A 178 -2.46 2.25 -1.67
N GLN A 179 -3.14 3.01 -2.51
CA GLN A 179 -4.48 2.71 -3.00
C GLN A 179 -4.46 2.62 -4.52
N PHE A 180 -4.98 1.53 -5.07
CA PHE A 180 -5.03 1.28 -6.50
C PHE A 180 -6.41 1.67 -7.05
N ALA A 181 -6.43 2.49 -8.09
CA ALA A 181 -7.67 2.97 -8.70
C ALA A 181 -8.25 1.99 -9.74
N ASP A 182 -7.43 1.10 -10.29
CA ASP A 182 -7.84 0.18 -11.35
C ASP A 182 -8.29 -1.16 -10.74
N ILE A 183 -9.58 -1.28 -10.39
CA ILE A 183 -10.21 -2.59 -10.15
C ILE A 183 -10.82 -3.05 -11.49
N PRO A 184 -10.46 -4.23 -12.03
CA PRO A 184 -11.08 -4.75 -13.25
C PRO A 184 -12.59 -4.96 -13.07
N LYS A 185 -13.36 -4.59 -14.11
CA LYS A 185 -14.82 -4.79 -14.16
C LYS A 185 -15.23 -6.26 -13.96
N ASP A 186 -14.41 -7.18 -14.42
CA ASP A 186 -14.67 -8.62 -14.34
C ASP A 186 -14.66 -9.16 -12.88
N VAL A 187 -14.01 -8.45 -11.94
CA VAL A 187 -14.10 -8.76 -10.50
C VAL A 187 -15.41 -8.25 -9.90
N ILE A 188 -15.96 -7.16 -10.44
CA ILE A 188 -17.26 -6.58 -10.05
C ILE A 188 -18.39 -7.56 -10.42
N ASP A 189 -18.32 -8.17 -11.60
CA ASP A 189 -19.32 -9.13 -12.05
C ASP A 189 -19.32 -10.44 -11.23
N ILE A 190 -18.19 -10.88 -10.66
CA ILE A 190 -18.14 -12.04 -9.76
C ILE A 190 -18.81 -11.73 -8.41
N ILE A 191 -18.77 -10.48 -7.96
CA ILE A 191 -19.39 -10.03 -6.71
C ILE A 191 -20.92 -9.96 -6.84
N ASP A 192 -21.44 -9.59 -8.02
CA ASP A 192 -22.88 -9.46 -8.27
C ASP A 192 -23.60 -10.79 -8.62
N ILE A 193 -22.88 -11.89 -8.87
CA ILE A 193 -23.46 -13.15 -9.38
C ILE A 193 -23.74 -14.22 -8.31
N GLN A 194 -23.45 -14.03 -7.01
CA GLN A 194 -23.78 -15.05 -6.01
C GLN A 194 -25.02 -14.75 -5.15
N PRO A 195 -26.19 -15.33 -5.48
CA PRO A 195 -27.25 -15.51 -4.52
C PRO A 195 -26.87 -16.69 -3.59
N SER A 196 -26.76 -16.40 -2.30
CA SER A 196 -26.89 -17.35 -1.18
C SER A 196 -26.07 -18.66 -1.23
N GLY A 197 -25.01 -18.71 -0.41
CA GLY A 197 -24.60 -19.94 0.26
C GLY A 197 -23.40 -20.68 -0.30
N ASN A 198 -22.19 -20.13 -0.13
CA ASN A 198 -21.08 -20.85 0.49
C ASN A 198 -19.92 -19.90 0.80
N ARG A 199 -19.43 -19.97 2.03
CA ARG A 199 -18.38 -19.08 2.57
C ARG A 199 -17.02 -19.44 1.96
N VAL A 200 -16.63 -18.76 0.89
CA VAL A 200 -15.25 -18.75 0.36
C VAL A 200 -14.76 -17.29 0.24
N TYR A 201 -15.08 -16.46 1.24
CA TYR A 201 -14.75 -15.03 1.22
C TYR A 201 -13.70 -14.62 2.26
N ASP A 202 -13.15 -15.54 3.06
CA ASP A 202 -12.12 -15.18 4.05
C ASP A 202 -10.72 -15.00 3.42
N ASP A 203 -10.48 -15.49 2.20
CA ASP A 203 -9.14 -15.53 1.59
C ASP A 203 -8.92 -14.50 0.47
N LEU A 204 -9.94 -13.68 0.14
CA LEU A 204 -9.91 -12.74 -1.00
C LEU A 204 -10.01 -11.26 -0.60
N LEU A 205 -10.19 -10.96 0.68
CA LEU A 205 -10.20 -9.60 1.21
C LEU A 205 -8.99 -9.39 2.11
N PHE A 206 -7.82 -9.25 1.50
CA PHE A 206 -6.59 -8.83 2.19
C PHE A 206 -6.61 -7.33 2.52
N SER A 207 -7.50 -6.99 3.43
CA SER A 207 -7.21 -6.08 4.52
C SER A 207 -7.99 -6.61 5.72
N PRO A 208 -7.45 -7.57 6.51
CA PRO A 208 -7.99 -7.77 7.84
C PRO A 208 -7.96 -6.41 8.54
N SER A 209 -8.97 -6.08 9.32
CA SER A 209 -8.80 -4.99 10.28
C SER A 209 -7.50 -5.24 11.04
N LEU A 210 -6.72 -4.20 11.32
CA LEU A 210 -5.49 -4.31 12.12
C LEU A 210 -5.75 -5.12 13.41
N GLU A 211 -6.96 -4.98 13.95
CA GLU A 211 -7.48 -5.75 15.06
C GLU A 211 -7.58 -7.27 14.79
N LYS A 212 -8.09 -7.71 13.63
CA LYS A 212 -8.13 -9.14 13.24
C LYS A 212 -6.73 -9.70 13.01
N TYR A 213 -5.78 -8.88 12.53
CA TYR A 213 -4.37 -9.27 12.42
C TYR A 213 -3.69 -9.43 13.80
N LEU A 214 -3.88 -8.47 14.71
CA LEU A 214 -3.30 -8.50 16.07
C LEU A 214 -3.90 -9.59 16.97
N ARG A 215 -5.15 -10.01 16.71
CA ARG A 215 -5.82 -11.09 17.44
C ARG A 215 -5.59 -12.48 16.85
N ASN A 216 -4.81 -12.60 15.77
CA ASN A 216 -4.52 -13.90 15.15
C ASN A 216 -3.34 -14.58 15.86
N GLU A 217 -3.63 -15.57 16.70
CA GLU A 217 -2.64 -16.37 17.45
C GLU A 217 -1.66 -17.14 16.53
N ALA A 218 -1.93 -17.26 15.23
CA ALA A 218 -1.00 -17.89 14.29
C ALA A 218 0.31 -17.10 14.09
N PHE A 219 0.34 -15.81 14.49
CA PHE A 219 1.50 -14.92 14.37
C PHE A 219 1.98 -14.38 15.73
N SER A 220 1.63 -15.02 16.84
CA SER A 220 2.16 -14.67 18.16
C SER A 220 3.51 -15.37 18.40
N ASP A 221 4.57 -14.85 17.78
CA ASP A 221 5.96 -15.27 18.02
C ASP A 221 6.59 -14.58 19.24
N VAL A 222 5.86 -13.66 19.89
CA VAL A 222 6.30 -12.93 21.08
C VAL A 222 5.26 -13.05 22.20
N THR A 223 5.68 -13.63 23.33
CA THR A 223 4.88 -13.70 24.56
C THR A 223 5.32 -12.60 25.52
N PHE A 224 4.40 -11.72 25.92
CA PHE A 224 4.64 -10.73 26.96
C PHE A 224 4.27 -11.33 28.32
N THR A 225 5.25 -11.52 29.21
CA THR A 225 5.00 -11.85 30.61
C THR A 225 5.05 -10.59 31.45
N PHE A 226 3.90 -10.24 32.05
CA PHE A 226 3.82 -9.20 33.06
C PHE A 226 4.03 -9.85 34.42
N ASN A 227 5.09 -9.46 35.12
CA ASN A 227 5.24 -9.81 36.53
C ASN A 227 4.28 -8.93 37.33
N CYS A 228 3.23 -9.53 37.88
CA CYS A 228 2.42 -8.93 38.93
C CYS A 228 3.17 -8.97 40.27
#